data_AF-A0A2H9SAQ5-F1
#
_entry.id   AF-A0A2H9SAQ5-F1
#
_cell.length_a   1.000
_cell.length_b   1.000
_cell.length_c   1.000
_cell.angle_alpha   90.00
_cell.angle_beta   90.00
_cell.angle_gamma   90.00
#
_symmetry.space_group_name_H-M   'P 1'
#
loop_
_entity.id
_entity.type
_entity.pdbx_description
1 polymer ?
#
loop_
_entity_poly.entity_id
_entity_poly.type
_entity_poly.pdbx_seq_one_letter_code
_entity_poly.pdbx_strand_id
1 'polypeptide(L)'
;MLEYLLCFATGFLTKLTDWQVDEKLFVYKHFQYVTGFLYGFGAGYLITRSTPLATVVIAVTIGVLLGAKIERRAHQYALAALFLALAFWGVPPIDFVVLGALVAFGFADEALNDFLEGRRVPVLSFVGRHRLLLDLGALGVSIWTGEWAYFLALICFDAGYQLVNLLAPRFLEALPGSQGHHLLLDLYDCAPWLLDDFEFVYRTLELAPGKAGMRALGEPHVVRVKEKRDEGLTGFVFLKESHASVHTYPRFGSAHVDLFSCKEFDSGKVEKWLVKRFKATKSVARTVNRTDER
;
A
#
# COMPACT_ATOMS: atom_id res chain seq x y z
N MET A 1 -2.18 -12.21 33.45
CA MET A 1 -3.20 -11.19 33.08
C MET A 1 -2.55 -10.02 32.35
N LEU A 2 -1.69 -9.24 33.00
CA LEU A 2 -1.02 -8.08 32.34
C LEU A 2 -0.17 -8.47 31.12
N GLU A 3 0.54 -9.60 31.20
CA GLU A 3 1.39 -10.10 30.10
C GLU A 3 0.56 -10.46 28.85
N TYR A 4 -0.60 -11.08 29.02
CA TYR A 4 -1.50 -11.41 27.91
C TYR A 4 -2.14 -10.17 27.26
N LEU A 5 -2.46 -9.15 28.06
CA LEU A 5 -2.87 -7.84 27.54
C LEU A 5 -1.75 -7.19 26.73
N LEU A 6 -0.50 -7.36 27.16
CA LEU A 6 0.65 -6.88 26.41
C LEU A 6 0.90 -7.70 25.14
N CYS A 7 0.67 -9.02 25.14
CA CYS A 7 0.67 -9.83 23.91
C CYS A 7 -0.36 -9.29 22.91
N PHE A 8 -1.59 -9.02 23.37
CA PHE A 8 -2.64 -8.41 22.56
C PHE A 8 -2.23 -7.04 22.02
N ALA A 9 -1.72 -6.15 22.87
CA ALA A 9 -1.26 -4.83 22.45
C ALA A 9 -0.11 -4.92 21.43
N THR A 10 0.80 -5.88 21.60
CA THR A 10 1.93 -6.11 20.69
C THR A 10 1.44 -6.61 19.33
N GLY A 11 0.48 -7.54 19.29
CA GLY A 11 -0.13 -8.01 18.05
C GLY A 11 -0.89 -6.89 17.31
N PHE A 12 -1.66 -6.09 18.05
CA PHE A 12 -2.34 -4.91 17.52
C PHE A 12 -1.35 -3.91 16.92
N LEU A 13 -0.30 -3.54 17.66
CA LEU A 13 0.69 -2.57 17.19
C LEU A 13 1.52 -3.11 16.01
N THR A 14 1.79 -4.41 15.97
CA THR A 14 2.45 -5.06 14.83
C THR A 14 1.61 -4.86 13.57
N LYS A 15 0.33 -5.24 13.59
CA LYS A 15 -0.53 -5.10 12.40
C LYS A 15 -0.81 -3.64 12.05
N LEU A 16 -0.96 -2.77 13.05
CA LEU A 16 -1.09 -1.34 12.82
C LEU A 16 0.15 -0.78 12.10
N THR A 17 1.35 -1.24 12.48
CA THR A 17 2.59 -0.83 11.82
C THR A 17 2.63 -1.34 10.38
N ASP A 18 2.31 -2.61 10.13
CA ASP A 18 2.22 -3.16 8.76
C ASP A 18 1.31 -2.28 7.88
N TRP A 19 0.09 -2.00 8.36
CA TRP A 19 -0.87 -1.13 7.67
C TRP A 19 -0.35 0.29 7.44
N GLN A 20 0.27 0.92 8.44
CA GLN A 20 0.86 2.26 8.31
C GLN A 20 1.93 2.32 7.23
N VAL A 21 2.71 1.26 7.14
CA VAL A 21 3.84 1.12 6.25
C VAL A 21 3.38 0.82 4.82
N ASP A 22 2.42 -0.11 4.65
CA ASP A 22 1.92 -0.54 3.34
C ASP A 22 0.95 0.47 2.72
N GLU A 23 -0.02 0.97 3.49
CA GLU A 23 -1.14 1.78 2.98
C GLU A 23 -0.94 3.31 3.08
N LYS A 24 0.22 3.75 3.60
CA LYS A 24 0.58 5.18 3.85
C LYS A 24 -0.51 5.94 4.61
N LEU A 25 -1.16 5.24 5.53
CA LEU A 25 -2.48 5.54 6.06
C LEU A 25 -2.53 6.72 7.05
N PHE A 26 -1.39 7.27 7.45
CA PHE A 26 -1.34 8.35 8.42
C PHE A 26 -0.68 9.61 7.88
N VAL A 27 -1.31 10.74 8.20
CA VAL A 27 -0.91 12.13 7.92
C VAL A 27 0.55 12.40 8.32
N TYR A 28 1.09 11.63 9.27
CA TYR A 28 2.46 11.75 9.76
C TYR A 28 3.32 10.54 9.36
N LYS A 29 4.12 10.72 8.31
CA LYS A 29 5.09 9.75 7.77
C LYS A 29 6.02 9.12 8.82
N HIS A 30 6.22 9.76 9.97
CA HIS A 30 7.11 9.28 11.03
C HIS A 30 6.41 8.44 12.10
N PHE A 31 5.08 8.39 12.14
CA PHE A 31 4.35 7.69 13.19
C PHE A 31 4.56 6.17 13.15
N GLN A 32 4.78 5.60 11.95
CA GLN A 32 5.17 4.19 11.75
C GLN A 32 6.43 3.76 12.52
N TYR A 33 7.34 4.69 12.82
CA TYR A 33 8.55 4.39 13.60
C TYR A 33 8.25 4.31 15.09
N VAL A 34 7.25 5.08 15.57
CA VAL A 34 6.82 5.07 16.97
C VAL A 34 6.10 3.76 17.27
N THR A 35 5.11 3.40 16.46
CA THR A 35 4.39 2.12 16.58
C THR A 35 5.33 0.94 16.41
N GLY A 36 6.25 1.01 15.43
CA GLY A 36 7.33 0.05 15.23
C GLY A 36 8.17 -0.16 16.48
N PHE A 37 8.70 0.93 17.05
CA PHE A 37 9.49 0.89 18.29
C PHE A 37 8.69 0.29 19.46
N LEU A 38 7.44 0.72 19.65
CA LEU A 38 6.60 0.29 20.78
C LEU A 38 6.31 -1.21 20.74
N TYR A 39 5.95 -1.77 19.58
CA TYR A 39 5.69 -3.22 19.50
C TYR A 39 6.98 -4.01 19.66
N GLY A 40 8.10 -3.56 19.08
CA GLY A 40 9.40 -4.21 19.24
C GLY A 40 9.87 -4.24 20.69
N PHE A 41 9.75 -3.10 21.38
CA PHE A 41 10.07 -3.00 22.80
C PHE A 41 9.14 -3.85 23.67
N GLY A 42 7.84 -3.86 23.37
CA GLY A 42 6.85 -4.71 24.05
C GLY A 42 7.16 -6.20 23.89
N ALA A 43 7.50 -6.63 22.67
CA ALA A 43 7.94 -8.00 22.38
C ALA A 43 9.22 -8.36 23.16
N GLY A 44 10.21 -7.47 23.19
CA GLY A 44 11.43 -7.67 23.98
C GLY A 44 11.16 -7.77 25.48
N TYR A 45 10.27 -6.93 26.02
CA TYR A 45 9.86 -7.02 27.42
C TYR A 45 9.14 -8.35 27.72
N LEU A 46 8.24 -8.81 26.84
CA LEU A 46 7.56 -10.11 26.97
C LEU A 46 8.54 -11.28 27.04
N ILE A 47 9.62 -11.24 26.25
CA ILE A 47 10.69 -12.26 26.32
C ILE A 47 11.27 -12.33 27.72
N THR A 48 11.42 -11.21 28.42
CA THR A 48 12.09 -11.20 29.73
C THR A 48 11.21 -11.71 30.88
N ARG A 49 9.92 -11.96 30.63
CA ARG A 49 8.94 -12.28 31.68
C ARG A 49 8.92 -13.75 32.07
N SER A 50 8.97 -14.65 31.09
CA SER A 50 8.92 -16.09 31.33
C SER A 50 9.46 -16.88 30.16
N THR A 51 9.93 -18.10 30.42
CA THR A 51 10.40 -19.02 29.38
C THR A 51 9.35 -19.30 28.30
N PRO A 52 8.06 -19.55 28.62
CA PRO A 52 7.06 -19.74 27.56
C PRO A 52 6.88 -18.53 26.64
N LEU A 53 6.78 -17.32 27.21
CA LEU A 53 6.64 -16.09 26.43
C LEU A 53 7.87 -15.81 25.58
N ALA A 54 9.07 -16.02 26.13
CA ALA A 54 10.32 -15.94 25.38
C ALA A 54 10.31 -16.86 24.17
N THR A 55 10.00 -18.14 24.39
CA THR A 55 10.00 -19.16 23.34
C THR A 55 9.00 -18.82 22.23
N VAL A 56 7.78 -18.39 22.56
CA VAL A 56 6.79 -17.97 21.54
C VAL A 56 7.27 -16.75 20.76
N VAL A 57 7.67 -15.67 21.44
CA VAL A 57 8.04 -14.41 20.77
C VAL A 57 9.28 -14.61 19.90
N ILE A 58 10.27 -15.38 20.37
CA ILE A 58 11.46 -15.72 19.59
C ILE A 58 11.09 -16.59 18.39
N ALA A 59 10.22 -17.59 18.56
CA ALA A 59 9.76 -18.44 17.45
C ALA A 59 9.11 -17.62 16.33
N VAL A 60 8.17 -16.73 16.69
CA VAL A 60 7.50 -15.84 15.74
C VAL A 60 8.49 -14.88 15.08
N THR A 61 9.42 -14.31 15.85
CA THR A 61 10.45 -13.40 15.33
C THR A 61 11.37 -14.09 14.32
N ILE A 62 11.80 -15.32 14.61
CA ILE A 62 12.60 -16.13 13.69
C ILE A 62 11.80 -16.44 12.43
N GLY A 63 10.54 -16.84 12.55
CA GLY A 63 9.67 -17.11 11.40
C GLY A 63 9.55 -15.90 10.46
N VAL A 64 9.37 -14.70 11.03
CA VAL A 64 9.31 -13.45 10.25
C VAL A 64 10.65 -13.11 9.58
N LEU A 65 11.77 -13.33 10.27
CA LEU A 65 13.11 -13.10 9.74
C LEU A 65 13.43 -14.04 8.56
N LEU A 66 13.09 -15.34 8.70
CA LEU A 66 13.31 -16.34 7.67
C LEU A 66 12.42 -16.11 6.43
N GLY A 67 11.20 -15.60 6.62
CA GLY A 67 10.32 -15.21 5.53
C GLY A 67 10.76 -13.94 4.78
N ALA A 68 11.91 -13.35 5.11
CA ALA A 68 12.45 -12.11 4.53
C ALA A 68 11.50 -10.90 4.56
N LYS A 69 10.47 -10.91 5.43
CA LYS A 69 9.41 -9.87 5.46
C LYS A 69 9.85 -8.54 6.09
N ILE A 70 11.10 -8.40 6.54
CA ILE A 70 11.63 -7.18 7.21
C ILE A 70 12.43 -6.30 6.25
N GLU A 71 11.84 -5.91 5.12
CA GLU A 71 12.52 -5.01 4.18
C GLU A 71 12.41 -3.53 4.59
N ARG A 72 11.44 -3.21 5.44
CA ARG A 72 11.05 -1.82 5.70
C ARG A 72 11.62 -1.31 7.01
N ARG A 73 12.12 -0.05 6.98
CA ARG A 73 12.82 0.60 8.11
C ARG A 73 12.03 0.52 9.42
N ALA A 74 10.70 0.66 9.41
CA ALA A 74 9.89 0.60 10.62
C ALA A 74 10.04 -0.72 11.41
N HIS A 75 10.05 -1.85 10.72
CA HIS A 75 10.25 -3.16 11.36
C HIS A 75 11.72 -3.39 11.78
N GLN A 76 12.68 -2.74 11.13
CA GLN A 76 14.08 -2.71 11.59
C GLN A 76 14.22 -1.95 12.92
N TYR A 77 13.51 -0.83 13.09
CA TYR A 77 13.44 -0.12 14.38
C TYR A 77 12.80 -0.99 15.47
N ALA A 78 11.77 -1.76 15.12
CA ALA A 78 11.17 -2.70 16.06
C ALA A 78 12.15 -3.77 16.52
N LEU A 79 12.91 -4.36 15.58
CA LEU A 79 13.93 -5.35 15.93
C LEU A 79 15.03 -4.75 16.81
N ALA A 80 15.47 -3.51 16.52
CA ALA A 80 16.41 -2.80 17.37
C ALA A 80 15.85 -2.52 18.77
N ALA A 81 14.57 -2.14 18.87
CA ALA A 81 13.89 -1.90 20.14
C ALA A 81 13.73 -3.20 20.97
N LEU A 82 13.49 -4.33 20.29
CA LEU A 82 13.48 -5.65 20.91
C LEU A 82 14.83 -5.97 21.54
N PHE A 83 15.93 -5.86 20.77
CA PHE A 83 17.27 -6.11 21.29
C PHE A 83 17.66 -5.13 22.41
N LEU A 84 17.20 -3.88 22.34
CA LEU A 84 17.39 -2.91 23.40
C LEU A 84 16.73 -3.37 24.71
N ALA A 85 15.47 -3.82 24.65
CA ALA A 85 14.79 -4.36 25.83
C ALA A 85 15.52 -5.60 26.40
N LEU A 86 15.98 -6.51 25.54
CA LEU A 86 16.78 -7.67 25.97
C LEU A 86 18.11 -7.26 26.62
N ALA A 87 18.75 -6.21 26.15
CA ALA A 87 19.99 -5.71 26.76
C ALA A 87 19.75 -5.13 28.17
N PHE A 88 18.57 -4.55 28.42
CA PHE A 88 18.23 -4.00 29.74
C PHE A 88 17.78 -5.06 30.74
N TRP A 89 16.97 -6.04 30.32
CA TRP A 89 16.31 -6.99 31.24
C TRP A 89 16.82 -8.43 31.12
N GLY A 90 17.70 -8.72 30.16
CA GLY A 90 18.26 -10.05 29.93
C GLY A 90 17.32 -11.00 29.19
N VAL A 91 17.74 -12.25 29.07
CA VAL A 91 16.99 -13.32 28.40
C VAL A 91 16.82 -14.47 29.38
N PRO A 92 15.59 -14.97 29.62
CA PRO A 92 15.39 -16.14 30.47
C PRO A 92 15.91 -17.41 29.77
N PRO A 93 15.99 -18.55 30.48
CA PRO A 93 16.25 -19.83 29.84
C PRO A 93 15.24 -20.09 28.72
N ILE A 94 15.72 -20.61 27.59
CA ILE A 94 14.91 -20.95 26.43
C ILE A 94 14.79 -22.47 26.34
N ASP A 95 13.57 -22.96 26.16
CA ASP A 95 13.34 -24.35 25.80
C ASP A 95 13.55 -24.53 24.29
N PHE A 96 14.73 -25.03 23.93
CA PHE A 96 15.10 -25.21 22.52
C PHE A 96 14.27 -26.27 21.79
N VAL A 97 13.71 -27.25 22.51
CA VAL A 97 12.87 -28.29 21.91
C VAL A 97 11.53 -27.68 21.51
N VAL A 98 10.90 -26.95 22.43
CA VAL A 98 9.64 -26.25 22.15
C VAL A 98 9.86 -25.14 21.12
N LEU A 99 10.95 -24.38 21.23
CA LEU A 99 11.30 -23.35 20.24
C LEU A 99 11.40 -23.94 18.83
N GLY A 100 12.14 -25.05 18.67
CA GLY A 100 12.29 -25.72 17.39
C GLY A 100 10.95 -26.19 16.83
N ALA A 101 10.07 -26.74 17.66
CA ALA A 101 8.73 -27.14 17.26
C ALA A 101 7.88 -25.96 16.77
N LEU A 102 7.83 -24.86 17.54
CA LEU A 102 7.04 -23.67 17.16
C LEU A 102 7.59 -22.99 15.89
N VAL A 103 8.91 -22.90 15.74
CA VAL A 103 9.54 -22.39 14.51
C VAL A 103 9.16 -23.26 13.32
N ALA A 104 9.17 -24.59 13.47
CA ALA A 104 8.78 -25.50 12.39
C ALA A 104 7.30 -25.33 11.99
N PHE A 105 6.38 -25.18 12.95
CA PHE A 105 4.97 -24.89 12.65
C PHE A 105 4.80 -23.53 11.98
N GLY A 106 5.47 -22.48 12.47
CA GLY A 106 5.43 -21.15 11.86
C GLY A 106 5.97 -21.15 10.42
N PHE A 107 7.03 -21.92 10.15
CA PHE A 107 7.54 -22.12 8.80
C PHE A 107 6.56 -22.92 7.93
N ALA A 108 5.91 -23.94 8.48
CA ALA A 108 4.90 -24.71 7.77
C ALA A 108 3.68 -23.85 7.38
N ASP A 109 3.24 -22.92 8.24
CA ASP A 109 2.20 -21.96 7.89
C ASP A 109 2.61 -21.08 6.70
N GLU A 110 3.83 -20.55 6.71
CA GLU A 110 4.34 -19.71 5.63
C GLU A 110 4.46 -20.50 4.32
N ALA A 111 5.05 -21.70 4.37
CA ALA A 111 5.16 -22.59 3.22
C ALA A 111 3.78 -23.02 2.68
N LEU A 112 2.80 -23.24 3.57
CA LEU A 112 1.42 -23.54 3.18
C LEU A 112 0.77 -22.34 2.51
N ASN A 113 0.94 -21.14 3.06
CA ASN A 113 0.40 -19.92 2.49
C ASN A 113 0.97 -19.66 1.08
N ASP A 114 2.28 -19.78 0.91
CA ASP A 114 2.96 -19.60 -0.39
C ASP A 114 2.52 -20.66 -1.41
N PHE A 115 2.40 -21.92 -0.99
CA PHE A 115 1.93 -23.00 -1.87
C PHE A 115 0.49 -22.76 -2.37
N LEU A 116 -0.35 -22.17 -1.54
CA LEU A 116 -1.76 -21.90 -1.84
C LEU A 116 -1.97 -20.58 -2.59
N GLU A 117 -0.94 -19.74 -2.72
CA GLU A 117 -1.01 -18.52 -3.50
C GLU A 117 -1.42 -18.84 -4.95
N GLY A 118 -2.47 -18.18 -5.44
CA GLY A 118 -3.04 -18.44 -6.77
C GLY A 118 -3.89 -19.72 -6.91
N ARG A 119 -4.05 -20.54 -5.86
CA ARG A 119 -4.89 -21.75 -5.88
C ARG A 119 -6.27 -21.48 -5.25
N ARG A 120 -7.33 -22.04 -5.85
CA ARG A 120 -8.71 -21.92 -5.32
C ARG A 120 -9.07 -23.09 -4.41
N VAL A 121 -8.51 -23.14 -3.20
CA VAL A 121 -8.83 -24.17 -2.20
C VAL A 121 -9.30 -23.51 -0.89
N PRO A 122 -10.59 -23.16 -0.74
CA PRO A 122 -11.07 -22.21 0.27
C PRO A 122 -10.68 -22.52 1.72
N VAL A 123 -10.79 -23.79 2.11
CA VAL A 123 -10.49 -24.25 3.48
C VAL A 123 -9.00 -24.12 3.78
N LEU A 124 -8.15 -24.63 2.88
CA LEU A 124 -6.70 -24.57 3.05
C LEU A 124 -6.19 -23.11 2.97
N SER A 125 -6.76 -22.31 2.07
CA SER A 125 -6.46 -20.87 1.99
C SER A 125 -6.89 -20.10 3.24
N PHE A 126 -7.90 -20.58 3.99
CA PHE A 126 -8.23 -20.00 5.29
C PHE A 126 -7.16 -20.35 6.34
N VAL A 127 -6.73 -21.61 6.40
CA VAL A 127 -5.69 -22.11 7.32
C VAL A 127 -4.39 -21.34 7.13
N GLY A 128 -3.88 -21.26 5.89
CA GLY A 128 -2.62 -20.58 5.60
C GLY A 128 -2.67 -19.07 5.90
N ARG A 129 -3.78 -18.39 5.58
CA ARG A 129 -3.94 -16.95 5.83
C ARG A 129 -4.04 -16.58 7.31
N HIS A 130 -4.56 -17.48 8.14
CA HIS A 130 -4.73 -17.25 9.58
C HIS A 130 -3.65 -17.93 10.43
N ARG A 131 -2.62 -18.53 9.80
CA ARG A 131 -1.50 -19.19 10.50
C ARG A 131 -1.94 -20.22 11.55
N LEU A 132 -2.97 -21.00 11.22
CA LEU A 132 -3.57 -21.91 12.20
C LEU A 132 -2.66 -23.09 12.57
N LEU A 133 -1.61 -23.41 11.79
CA LEU A 133 -0.70 -24.50 12.15
C LEU A 133 0.14 -24.15 13.38
N LEU A 134 0.59 -22.91 13.51
CA LEU A 134 1.30 -22.40 14.68
C LEU A 134 0.42 -22.42 15.92
N ASP A 135 -0.84 -22.00 15.81
CA ASP A 135 -1.81 -22.05 16.91
C ASP A 135 -2.08 -23.48 17.38
N LEU A 136 -2.29 -24.40 16.44
CA LEU A 136 -2.48 -25.82 16.74
C LEU A 136 -1.21 -26.44 17.35
N GLY A 137 -0.03 -26.04 16.85
CA GLY A 137 1.26 -26.45 17.39
C GLY A 137 1.45 -25.99 18.84
N ALA A 138 1.14 -24.73 19.12
CA ALA A 138 1.22 -24.17 20.48
C ALA A 138 0.18 -24.76 21.44
N LEU A 139 -1.02 -25.07 20.95
CA LEU A 139 -2.01 -25.82 21.71
C LEU A 139 -1.48 -27.22 22.08
N GLY A 140 -0.91 -27.93 21.11
CA GLY A 140 -0.30 -29.25 21.34
C GLY A 140 0.83 -29.21 22.35
N VAL A 141 1.74 -28.23 22.23
CA VAL A 141 2.82 -27.99 23.21
C VAL A 141 2.25 -27.69 24.59
N SER A 142 1.21 -26.85 24.68
CA SER A 142 0.59 -26.49 25.96
C SER A 142 -0.03 -27.70 26.65
N ILE A 143 -0.68 -28.59 25.89
CA ILE A 143 -1.25 -29.85 26.40
C ILE A 143 -0.13 -30.79 26.87
N TRP A 144 0.95 -30.91 26.10
CA TRP A 144 2.07 -31.81 26.41
C TRP A 144 2.87 -31.37 27.63
N THR A 145 3.16 -30.07 27.74
CA THR A 145 3.97 -29.50 28.83
C THR A 145 3.15 -29.15 30.07
N GLY A 146 1.83 -28.99 29.94
CA GLY A 146 0.95 -28.44 30.97
C GLY A 146 1.02 -26.90 31.08
N GLU A 147 1.89 -26.25 30.31
CA GLU A 147 2.12 -24.80 30.35
C GLU A 147 1.24 -24.08 29.33
N TRP A 148 0.09 -23.58 29.78
CA TRP A 148 -0.89 -22.89 28.92
C TRP A 148 -0.43 -21.52 28.40
N ALA A 149 0.67 -20.99 28.94
CA ALA A 149 1.22 -19.70 28.53
C ALA A 149 1.61 -19.67 27.04
N TYR A 150 2.05 -20.79 26.45
CA TYR A 150 2.39 -20.86 25.02
C TYR A 150 1.18 -20.53 24.13
N PHE A 151 0.07 -21.26 24.34
CA PHE A 151 -1.14 -21.07 23.55
C PHE A 151 -1.84 -19.74 23.84
N LEU A 152 -1.97 -19.37 25.12
CA LEU A 152 -2.65 -18.13 25.50
C LEU A 152 -1.92 -16.89 24.97
N ALA A 153 -0.59 -16.90 24.95
CA ALA A 153 0.19 -15.78 24.42
C ALA A 153 -0.07 -15.56 22.92
N LEU A 154 -0.10 -16.63 22.12
CA LEU A 154 -0.38 -16.57 20.69
C LEU A 154 -1.81 -16.11 20.42
N ILE A 155 -2.81 -16.75 21.03
CA ILE A 155 -4.21 -16.36 20.83
C ILE A 155 -4.47 -14.91 21.22
N CYS A 156 -3.85 -14.40 22.30
CA CYS A 156 -3.94 -12.99 22.66
C CYS A 156 -3.28 -12.09 21.61
N PHE A 157 -2.10 -12.45 21.12
CA PHE A 157 -1.41 -11.72 20.05
C PHE A 157 -2.27 -11.67 18.78
N ASP A 158 -2.79 -12.80 18.33
CA ASP A 158 -3.60 -12.90 17.11
C ASP A 158 -4.94 -12.18 17.24
N ALA A 159 -5.57 -12.22 18.41
CA ALA A 159 -6.76 -11.41 18.66
C ALA A 159 -6.48 -9.90 18.47
N GLY A 160 -5.33 -9.41 18.95
CA GLY A 160 -4.90 -8.03 18.74
C GLY A 160 -4.61 -7.73 17.26
N TYR A 161 -3.91 -8.64 16.59
CA TYR A 161 -3.57 -8.54 15.16
C TYR A 161 -4.84 -8.46 14.29
N GLN A 162 -5.80 -9.37 14.51
CA GLN A 162 -7.03 -9.45 13.74
C GLN A 162 -7.99 -8.29 14.01
N LEU A 163 -7.98 -7.71 15.22
CA LEU A 163 -8.78 -6.53 15.52
C LEU A 163 -8.41 -5.36 14.60
N VAL A 164 -7.13 -5.18 14.28
CA VAL A 164 -6.72 -4.14 13.32
C VAL A 164 -7.28 -4.43 11.93
N ASN A 165 -7.26 -5.68 11.46
CA ASN A 165 -7.86 -6.04 10.17
C ASN A 165 -9.36 -5.76 10.12
N LEU A 166 -10.07 -5.88 11.25
CA LEU A 166 -11.49 -5.56 11.35
C LEU A 166 -11.77 -4.05 11.38
N LEU A 167 -10.92 -3.28 12.05
CA LEU A 167 -11.14 -1.84 12.28
C LEU A 167 -10.55 -0.95 11.18
N ALA A 168 -9.39 -1.32 10.62
CA ALA A 168 -8.63 -0.48 9.70
C ALA A 168 -9.38 -0.13 8.41
N PRO A 169 -10.06 -1.08 7.71
CA PRO A 169 -10.82 -0.76 6.50
C PRO A 169 -11.93 0.27 6.76
N ARG A 170 -12.68 0.11 7.86
CA ARG A 170 -13.77 1.02 8.24
C ARG A 170 -13.27 2.42 8.57
N PHE A 171 -12.08 2.54 9.16
CA PHE A 171 -11.47 3.83 9.43
C PHE A 171 -10.93 4.49 8.16
N LEU A 172 -10.42 3.69 7.21
CA LEU A 172 -9.94 4.15 5.90
C LEU A 172 -11.04 4.64 4.98
N GLU A 173 -12.15 3.92 4.90
CA GLU A 173 -13.34 4.34 4.14
C GLU A 173 -13.86 5.71 4.64
N ALA A 174 -13.63 6.02 5.92
CA ALA A 174 -13.97 7.30 6.52
C ALA A 174 -12.93 8.41 6.24
N LEU A 175 -11.72 8.07 5.77
CA LEU A 175 -10.72 9.04 5.33
C LEU A 175 -10.92 9.33 3.83
N PRO A 176 -10.84 10.60 3.39
CA PRO A 176 -10.89 10.89 1.96
C PRO A 176 -9.69 10.21 1.28
N GLY A 177 -9.97 9.19 0.47
CA GLY A 177 -8.94 8.49 -0.33
C GLY A 177 -8.18 9.47 -1.22
N SER A 178 -7.01 9.06 -1.74
CA SER A 178 -6.30 9.85 -2.74
C SER A 178 -7.15 9.96 -4.00
N GLN A 179 -7.91 11.04 -4.11
CA GLN A 179 -8.73 11.32 -5.28
C GLN A 179 -7.80 11.73 -6.42
N GLY A 180 -7.63 10.85 -7.39
CA GLY A 180 -7.13 11.27 -8.68
C GLY A 180 -8.15 12.22 -9.32
N HIS A 181 -7.68 13.28 -9.95
CA HIS A 181 -8.50 14.28 -10.59
C HIS A 181 -8.31 14.17 -12.11
N HIS A 182 -9.37 13.85 -12.84
CA HIS A 182 -9.32 13.66 -14.29
C HIS A 182 -10.16 14.71 -15.01
N LEU A 183 -9.50 15.64 -15.70
CA LEU A 183 -10.14 16.59 -16.60
C LEU A 183 -10.26 15.98 -18.00
N LEU A 184 -11.49 15.86 -18.48
CA LEU A 184 -11.86 15.55 -19.86
C LEU A 184 -12.33 16.85 -20.50
N LEU A 185 -11.65 17.33 -21.55
CA LEU A 185 -11.91 18.61 -22.17
C LEU A 185 -12.13 18.47 -23.68
N ASP A 186 -13.34 18.78 -24.12
CA ASP A 186 -13.67 18.91 -25.53
C ASP A 186 -13.57 20.38 -25.94
N LEU A 187 -12.79 20.67 -26.97
CA LEU A 187 -12.61 21.99 -27.57
C LEU A 187 -13.23 21.99 -28.97
N TYR A 188 -13.98 23.03 -29.29
CA TYR A 188 -14.67 23.20 -30.57
C TYR A 188 -14.35 24.55 -31.20
N ASP A 189 -14.55 24.63 -32.52
CA ASP A 189 -14.27 25.80 -33.34
C ASP A 189 -12.82 26.30 -33.15
N CYS A 190 -11.90 25.36 -33.02
CA CYS A 190 -10.47 25.61 -32.93
C CYS A 190 -9.91 26.06 -34.28
N ALA A 191 -8.79 26.77 -34.25
CA ALA A 191 -8.08 27.14 -35.46
C ALA A 191 -7.55 25.89 -36.21
N PRO A 192 -8.05 25.56 -37.42
CA PRO A 192 -7.76 24.28 -38.06
C PRO A 192 -6.28 24.02 -38.35
N TRP A 193 -5.49 25.07 -38.62
CA TRP A 193 -4.05 24.94 -38.87
C TRP A 193 -3.25 24.54 -37.63
N LEU A 194 -3.74 24.83 -36.42
CA LEU A 194 -3.11 24.38 -35.18
C LEU A 194 -3.40 22.90 -34.91
N LEU A 195 -4.55 22.40 -35.37
CA LEU A 195 -4.97 21.02 -35.15
C LEU A 195 -4.12 20.01 -35.90
N ASP A 196 -3.46 20.42 -36.99
CA ASP A 196 -2.58 19.57 -37.80
C ASP A 196 -1.09 19.94 -37.67
N ASP A 197 -0.74 20.83 -36.74
CA ASP A 197 0.63 21.26 -36.47
C ASP A 197 1.26 20.36 -35.40
N PHE A 198 2.22 19.54 -35.84
CA PHE A 198 2.91 18.57 -34.99
C PHE A 198 3.65 19.24 -33.82
N GLU A 199 4.40 20.31 -34.10
CA GLU A 199 5.20 20.99 -33.07
C GLU A 199 4.26 21.67 -32.07
N PHE A 200 3.18 22.27 -32.54
CA PHE A 200 2.17 22.85 -31.67
C PHE A 200 1.57 21.82 -30.70
N VAL A 201 1.14 20.66 -31.21
CA VAL A 201 0.54 19.58 -30.38
C VAL A 201 1.58 18.99 -29.42
N TYR A 202 2.80 18.73 -29.89
CA TYR A 202 3.90 18.25 -29.05
C TYR A 202 4.16 19.23 -27.88
N ARG A 203 4.34 20.51 -28.18
CA ARG A 203 4.55 21.56 -27.15
C ARG A 203 3.35 21.73 -26.23
N THR A 204 2.14 21.46 -26.71
CA THR A 204 0.95 21.50 -25.87
C THR A 204 1.01 20.42 -24.80
N LEU A 205 1.33 19.19 -25.19
CA LEU A 205 1.49 18.07 -24.25
C LEU A 205 2.68 18.24 -23.32
N GLU A 206 3.77 18.84 -23.79
CA GLU A 206 4.93 19.15 -22.94
C GLU A 206 4.57 20.12 -21.81
N LEU A 207 3.74 21.14 -22.11
CA LEU A 207 3.41 22.21 -21.18
C LEU A 207 2.17 21.94 -20.31
N ALA A 208 1.21 21.15 -20.79
CA ALA A 208 -0.06 20.90 -20.11
C ALA A 208 0.10 20.35 -18.69
N PRO A 209 0.99 19.37 -18.41
CA PRO A 209 1.23 18.88 -17.05
C PRO A 209 1.65 20.00 -16.10
N GLY A 210 2.53 20.91 -16.54
CA GLY A 210 3.00 22.03 -15.74
C GLY A 210 1.88 23.00 -15.35
N LYS A 211 0.83 23.13 -16.19
CA LYS A 211 -0.34 23.97 -15.86
C LYS A 211 -1.20 23.41 -14.74
N ALA A 212 -1.20 22.08 -14.57
CA ALA A 212 -1.82 21.38 -13.47
C ALA A 212 -0.87 21.14 -12.28
N GLY A 213 0.32 21.76 -12.26
CA GLY A 213 1.29 21.55 -11.18
C GLY A 213 1.97 20.17 -11.21
N MET A 214 1.97 19.52 -12.36
CA MET A 214 2.56 18.20 -12.59
C MET A 214 3.82 18.29 -13.44
N ARG A 215 4.60 17.21 -13.45
CA ARG A 215 5.82 17.07 -14.25
C ARG A 215 5.71 15.82 -15.14
N ALA A 216 6.06 15.98 -16.41
CA ALA A 216 6.19 14.86 -17.35
C ALA A 216 7.36 13.94 -16.95
N LEU A 217 7.17 12.63 -17.10
CA LEU A 217 8.23 11.64 -16.90
C LEU A 217 9.19 11.53 -18.09
N GLY A 218 8.77 12.01 -19.25
CA GLY A 218 9.52 11.95 -20.49
C GLY A 218 8.92 12.88 -21.54
N GLU A 219 9.39 12.72 -22.77
CA GLU A 219 8.91 13.49 -23.91
C GLU A 219 7.51 13.04 -24.36
N PRO A 220 6.66 13.96 -24.85
CA PRO A 220 5.42 13.59 -25.51
C PRO A 220 5.66 12.71 -26.73
N HIS A 221 4.80 11.71 -26.92
CA HIS A 221 4.73 10.94 -28.16
C HIS A 221 3.53 11.44 -28.97
N VAL A 222 3.77 11.93 -30.18
CA VAL A 222 2.73 12.43 -31.09
C VAL A 222 2.81 11.69 -32.40
N VAL A 223 1.68 11.23 -32.91
CA VAL A 223 1.55 10.48 -34.14
C VAL A 223 0.49 11.16 -35.01
N ARG A 224 0.79 11.27 -36.30
CA ARG A 224 -0.16 11.75 -37.29
C ARG A 224 -1.03 10.61 -37.78
N VAL A 225 -2.34 10.79 -37.69
CA VAL A 225 -3.33 9.84 -38.17
C VAL A 225 -3.86 10.34 -39.50
N LYS A 226 -3.84 9.48 -40.52
CA LYS A 226 -4.36 9.75 -41.87
C LYS A 226 -5.24 8.59 -42.32
N GLU A 227 -6.32 8.35 -41.58
CA GLU A 227 -7.31 7.34 -41.96
C GLU A 227 -8.51 8.00 -42.62
N LYS A 228 -9.19 7.28 -43.53
CA LYS A 228 -10.15 7.78 -44.54
C LYS A 228 -11.20 8.80 -44.05
N ARG A 229 -11.47 8.89 -42.75
CA ARG A 229 -12.41 9.84 -42.13
C ARG A 229 -11.86 10.61 -40.91
N ASP A 230 -10.72 10.19 -40.37
CA ASP A 230 -10.09 10.74 -39.16
C ASP A 230 -8.65 11.13 -39.52
N GLU A 231 -8.50 12.38 -39.96
CA GLU A 231 -7.19 13.02 -40.16
C GLU A 231 -6.91 13.93 -38.96
N GLY A 232 -5.66 13.96 -38.49
CA GLY A 232 -5.22 14.82 -37.40
C GLY A 232 -4.00 14.27 -36.65
N LEU A 233 -3.88 14.64 -35.38
CA LEU A 233 -2.79 14.27 -34.51
C LEU A 233 -3.33 13.61 -33.24
N THR A 234 -2.75 12.47 -32.87
CA THR A 234 -2.93 11.83 -31.57
C THR A 234 -1.64 11.97 -30.80
N GLY A 235 -1.70 12.42 -29.55
CA GLY A 235 -0.52 12.51 -28.71
C GLY A 235 -0.75 12.15 -27.26
N PHE A 236 0.31 11.72 -26.59
CA PHE A 236 0.29 11.22 -25.23
C PHE A 236 1.59 11.58 -24.50
N VAL A 237 1.51 11.88 -23.20
CA VAL A 237 2.68 12.03 -22.33
C VAL A 237 2.44 11.34 -20.98
N PHE A 238 3.44 10.57 -20.54
CA PHE A 238 3.41 9.87 -19.26
C PHE A 238 3.71 10.81 -18.10
N LEU A 239 2.93 10.69 -17.03
CA LEU A 239 3.16 11.30 -15.72
C LEU A 239 3.42 10.19 -14.71
N LYS A 240 3.93 10.55 -13.51
CA LYS A 240 4.43 9.56 -12.52
C LYS A 240 3.48 8.39 -12.28
N GLU A 241 2.18 8.67 -12.18
CA GLU A 241 1.10 7.71 -11.89
C GLU A 241 -0.18 8.07 -12.68
N SER A 242 -0.06 8.85 -13.75
CA SER A 242 -1.19 9.38 -14.54
C SER A 242 -0.77 9.73 -15.97
N HIS A 243 -1.55 10.51 -16.72
CA HIS A 243 -1.24 10.86 -18.11
C HIS A 243 -1.87 12.18 -18.58
N ALA A 244 -1.39 12.66 -19.72
CA ALA A 244 -2.13 13.61 -20.55
C ALA A 244 -2.19 13.12 -21.99
N SER A 245 -3.35 13.26 -22.64
CA SER A 245 -3.57 12.92 -24.05
C SER A 245 -4.26 14.04 -24.81
N VAL A 246 -4.07 14.05 -26.12
CA VAL A 246 -4.81 14.90 -27.04
C VAL A 246 -5.09 14.17 -28.35
N HIS A 247 -6.31 14.34 -28.85
CA HIS A 247 -6.72 13.95 -30.18
C HIS A 247 -7.27 15.17 -30.91
N THR A 248 -6.69 15.51 -32.06
CA THR A 248 -7.13 16.64 -32.87
C THR A 248 -7.84 16.18 -34.14
N TYR A 249 -8.82 16.96 -34.57
CA TYR A 249 -9.60 16.70 -35.77
C TYR A 249 -9.74 18.00 -36.59
N PRO A 250 -8.74 18.36 -37.42
CA PRO A 250 -8.74 19.59 -38.21
C PRO A 250 -10.01 19.81 -39.03
N ARG A 251 -10.56 18.74 -39.62
CA ARG A 251 -11.80 18.78 -40.41
C ARG A 251 -13.02 19.24 -39.61
N PHE A 252 -13.09 18.87 -38.34
CA PHE A 252 -14.21 19.21 -37.46
C PHE A 252 -13.92 20.45 -36.61
N GLY A 253 -12.73 21.03 -36.71
CA GLY A 253 -12.32 22.15 -35.86
C GLY A 253 -12.30 21.78 -34.37
N SER A 254 -12.08 20.52 -34.03
CA SER A 254 -12.16 20.04 -32.64
C SER A 254 -10.86 19.42 -32.13
N ALA A 255 -10.67 19.49 -30.82
CA ALA A 255 -9.63 18.77 -30.09
C ALA A 255 -10.20 18.22 -28.79
N HIS A 256 -9.82 17.00 -28.44
CA HIS A 256 -10.21 16.32 -27.22
C HIS A 256 -8.95 16.12 -26.38
N VAL A 257 -8.94 16.64 -25.16
CA VAL A 257 -7.78 16.64 -24.27
C VAL A 257 -8.15 15.98 -22.96
N ASP A 258 -7.35 15.02 -22.53
CA ASP A 258 -7.46 14.40 -21.22
C ASP A 258 -6.25 14.79 -20.38
N LEU A 259 -6.49 15.19 -19.13
CA LEU A 259 -5.44 15.46 -18.16
C LEU A 259 -5.80 14.79 -16.84
N PHE A 260 -5.16 13.66 -16.58
CA PHE A 260 -5.31 12.90 -15.37
C PHE A 260 -4.17 13.20 -14.39
N SER A 261 -4.50 13.44 -13.12
CA SER A 261 -3.57 13.66 -12.04
C SER A 261 -3.92 12.81 -10.83
N CYS A 262 -2.93 12.35 -10.07
CA CYS A 262 -3.14 11.78 -8.73
C CYS A 262 -3.28 12.87 -7.65
N LYS A 263 -3.30 14.15 -8.03
CA LYS A 263 -3.48 15.30 -7.17
C LYS A 263 -4.61 16.18 -7.71
N GLU A 264 -5.30 16.86 -6.81
CA GLU A 264 -6.24 17.90 -7.22
C GLU A 264 -5.51 19.06 -7.90
N PHE A 265 -6.14 19.62 -8.95
CA PHE A 265 -5.65 20.79 -9.65
C PHE A 265 -6.81 21.65 -10.16
N ASP A 266 -6.55 22.94 -10.35
CA ASP A 266 -7.53 23.88 -10.90
C ASP A 266 -7.80 23.57 -12.39
N SER A 267 -8.85 22.78 -12.65
CA SER A 267 -9.28 22.40 -14.00
C SER A 267 -9.70 23.61 -14.83
N GLY A 268 -10.31 24.62 -14.21
CA GLY A 268 -10.71 25.86 -14.89
C GLY A 268 -9.52 26.67 -15.40
N LYS A 269 -8.40 26.68 -14.66
CA LYS A 269 -7.15 27.30 -15.13
C LYS A 269 -6.55 26.56 -16.32
N VAL A 270 -6.57 25.24 -16.31
CA VAL A 270 -6.08 24.41 -17.41
C VAL A 270 -6.97 24.59 -18.65
N GLU A 271 -8.29 24.54 -18.48
CA GLU A 271 -9.27 24.79 -19.53
C GLU A 271 -9.06 26.15 -20.20
N LYS A 272 -9.01 27.24 -19.43
CA LYS A 272 -8.77 28.60 -19.97
C LYS A 272 -7.48 28.69 -20.77
N TRP A 273 -6.42 28.02 -20.32
CA TRP A 273 -5.15 27.98 -21.02
C TRP A 273 -5.25 27.20 -22.35
N LEU A 274 -5.91 26.03 -22.36
CA LEU A 274 -6.11 25.22 -23.55
C LEU A 274 -7.04 25.91 -24.56
N VAL A 275 -8.15 26.50 -24.13
CA VAL A 275 -9.05 27.29 -24.98
C VAL A 275 -8.28 28.40 -25.70
N LYS A 276 -7.48 29.18 -24.97
CA LYS A 276 -6.65 30.23 -25.57
C LYS A 276 -5.60 29.67 -26.53
N ARG A 277 -4.99 28.53 -26.20
CA ARG A 277 -3.92 27.91 -26.98
C ARG A 277 -4.41 27.34 -28.31
N PHE A 278 -5.54 26.64 -28.31
CA PHE A 278 -6.19 26.10 -29.51
C PHE A 278 -7.03 27.11 -30.28
N LYS A 279 -7.21 28.33 -29.73
CA LYS A 279 -8.12 29.35 -30.25
C LYS A 279 -9.55 28.83 -30.40
N ALA A 280 -9.98 27.99 -29.46
CA ALA A 280 -11.34 27.47 -29.41
C ALA A 280 -12.32 28.59 -29.01
N THR A 281 -13.52 28.60 -29.58
CA THR A 281 -14.58 29.53 -29.15
C THR A 281 -15.54 28.88 -28.15
N LYS A 282 -15.56 27.54 -28.10
CA LYS A 282 -16.40 26.74 -27.21
C LYS A 282 -15.61 25.60 -26.59
N SER A 283 -15.84 25.34 -25.31
CA SER A 283 -15.31 24.20 -24.58
C SER A 283 -16.39 23.48 -23.78
N VAL A 284 -16.21 22.19 -23.57
CA VAL A 284 -16.98 21.38 -22.62
C VAL A 284 -16.00 20.65 -21.72
N ALA A 285 -15.91 21.07 -20.47
CA ALA A 285 -15.07 20.42 -19.47
C ALA A 285 -15.92 19.47 -18.60
N ARG A 286 -15.43 18.26 -18.38
CA ARG A 286 -15.95 17.32 -17.38
C ARG A 286 -14.80 16.91 -16.48
N THR A 287 -15.02 17.01 -15.19
CA THR A 287 -14.04 16.59 -14.19
C THR A 287 -14.58 15.35 -13.49
N VAL A 288 -13.78 14.30 -13.45
CA VAL A 288 -14.11 13.04 -12.80
C VAL A 288 -13.09 12.78 -11.70
N ASN A 289 -13.59 12.57 -10.49
CA ASN A 289 -12.77 12.05 -9.41
C ASN A 289 -12.56 10.55 -9.61
N ARG A 290 -11.29 10.16 -9.74
CA ARG A 290 -10.83 8.79 -9.87
C ARG A 290 -10.43 8.33 -8.48
N THR A 291 -11.29 7.53 -7.87
CA THR A 291 -10.99 6.84 -6.62
C THR A 291 -10.48 5.45 -6.97
N ASP A 292 -9.41 5.04 -6.32
CA ASP A 292 -9.08 3.62 -6.26
C ASP A 292 -10.12 2.99 -5.32
N GLU A 293 -10.97 2.10 -5.83
CA GLU A 293 -11.70 1.18 -4.97
C GLU A 293 -10.65 0.31 -4.28
N ARG A 294 -10.50 0.48 -2.96
CA ARG A 294 -9.64 -0.34 -2.12
C ARG A 294 -10.42 -1.54 -1.58
#